data_AF-A0AAW5AMR8-F1
#
_entry.id   AF-A0AAW5AMR8-F1
#
_cell.length_a   1.000
_cell.length_b   1.000
_cell.length_c   1.000
_cell.angle_alpha   90.00
_cell.angle_beta   90.00
_cell.angle_gamma   90.00
#
_symmetry.space_group_name_H-M   'P 1'
#
loop_
_entity.id
_entity.type
_entity.pdbx_description
1 polymer ?
#
loop_
_entity_poly.entity_id
_entity_poly.type
_entity_poly.pdbx_seq_one_letter_code
_entity_poly.pdbx_strand_id
1 'polypeptide(L)'
;MKTWLLPTAAVLGLAACASGVKADKPLPQGQDIRHVCIKQQATRLEYKDREVVEWFRESLTKRNISSEIFNGSKDNCRYLLTYSIKGKRQLIVRGRLRLIDFSGSERAVLGEASYKYRGEEKAIARNNGIQDQIDRMVGELFAAK
;
A
#
# COMPACT_ATOMS: atom_id res chain seq x y z
N MET A 1 66.03 -21.52 -1.22
CA MET A 1 64.83 -22.36 -1.05
C MET A 1 64.14 -21.97 0.26
N LYS A 2 63.02 -21.24 0.20
CA LYS A 2 62.15 -21.03 1.37
C LYS A 2 60.75 -20.64 0.90
N THR A 3 59.89 -21.64 0.82
CA THR A 3 58.47 -21.51 0.47
C THR A 3 57.71 -20.89 1.65
N TRP A 4 57.08 -19.75 1.42
CA TRP A 4 56.14 -19.15 2.36
C TRP A 4 54.72 -19.50 1.89
N LEU A 5 54.04 -20.35 2.65
CA LEU A 5 52.63 -20.68 2.51
C LEU A 5 51.79 -19.53 3.08
N LEU A 6 51.06 -18.81 2.22
CA LEU A 6 50.04 -17.85 2.62
C LEU A 6 48.70 -18.60 2.80
N PRO A 7 47.98 -18.45 3.92
CA PRO A 7 46.67 -19.06 4.08
C PRO A 7 45.62 -18.19 3.38
N THR A 8 44.92 -18.77 2.41
CA THR A 8 43.70 -18.22 1.82
C THR A 8 42.57 -18.18 2.85
N ALA A 9 42.31 -17.00 3.40
CA ALA A 9 41.10 -16.71 4.17
C ALA A 9 39.91 -16.59 3.20
N ALA A 10 39.14 -17.67 3.06
CA ALA A 10 37.88 -17.66 2.34
C ALA A 10 36.85 -16.86 3.13
N VAL A 11 36.59 -15.63 2.71
CA VAL A 11 35.46 -14.83 3.20
C VAL A 11 34.18 -15.47 2.67
N LEU A 12 33.51 -16.26 3.51
CA LEU A 12 32.14 -16.71 3.28
C LEU A 12 31.23 -15.48 3.38
N GLY A 13 30.96 -14.85 2.23
CA GLY A 13 29.91 -13.86 2.11
C GLY A 13 28.56 -14.52 2.42
N LEU A 14 28.04 -14.27 3.62
CA LEU A 14 26.66 -14.57 3.97
C LEU A 14 25.76 -13.67 3.11
N ALA A 15 25.42 -14.11 1.90
CA ALA A 15 24.29 -13.60 1.15
C ALA A 15 23.03 -14.02 1.92
N ALA A 16 22.66 -13.22 2.92
CA ALA A 16 21.34 -13.26 3.51
C ALA A 16 20.35 -12.82 2.43
N CYS A 17 19.88 -13.77 1.63
CA CYS A 17 18.68 -13.60 0.82
C CYS A 17 17.53 -13.33 1.79
N ALA A 18 17.19 -12.05 2.00
CA ALA A 18 15.99 -11.60 2.67
C ALA A 18 14.76 -12.02 1.85
N SER A 19 14.47 -13.32 1.85
CA SER A 19 13.25 -13.86 1.30
C SER A 19 12.13 -13.56 2.29
N GLY A 20 11.14 -12.76 1.88
CA GLY A 20 9.87 -12.74 2.62
C GLY A 20 9.08 -11.45 2.69
N VAL A 21 9.38 -10.41 1.90
CA VAL A 21 8.45 -9.28 1.75
C VAL A 21 8.31 -8.99 0.26
N LYS A 22 7.10 -9.20 -0.31
CA LYS A 22 6.78 -8.63 -1.62
C LYS A 22 6.93 -7.12 -1.45
N ALA A 23 7.96 -6.55 -2.08
CA ALA A 23 8.24 -5.13 -2.00
C ALA A 23 7.02 -4.33 -2.48
N ASP A 24 6.75 -3.21 -1.81
CA ASP A 24 5.79 -2.24 -2.29
C ASP A 24 6.15 -1.85 -3.72
N LYS A 25 5.11 -1.73 -4.56
CA LYS A 25 5.24 -1.33 -5.96
C LYS A 25 4.40 -0.07 -6.11
N PRO A 26 4.92 1.11 -5.73
CA PRO A 26 4.20 2.35 -5.98
C PRO A 26 3.88 2.48 -7.47
N LEU A 27 2.92 3.35 -7.78
CA LEU A 27 2.57 3.61 -9.16
C LEU A 27 3.80 4.07 -9.97
N PRO A 28 3.98 3.59 -11.21
CA PRO A 28 5.01 4.09 -12.10
C PRO A 28 4.90 5.61 -12.28
N GLN A 29 6.03 6.30 -12.37
CA GLN A 29 6.05 7.73 -12.68
C GLN A 29 5.29 8.03 -13.99
N GLY A 30 4.58 9.16 -14.04
CA GLY A 30 3.90 9.64 -15.24
C GLY A 30 2.48 9.09 -15.49
N GLN A 31 1.92 8.27 -14.58
CA GLN A 31 0.49 7.94 -14.65
C GLN A 31 -0.37 9.10 -14.13
N ASP A 32 -1.12 9.76 -15.03
CA ASP A 32 -2.10 10.80 -14.68
C ASP A 32 -3.44 10.17 -14.25
N ILE A 33 -3.51 9.73 -13.01
CA ILE A 33 -4.72 9.16 -12.41
C ILE A 33 -5.51 10.26 -11.70
N ARG A 34 -6.59 10.73 -12.34
CA ARG A 34 -7.46 11.81 -11.80
C ARG A 34 -8.74 11.33 -11.13
N HIS A 35 -9.12 10.09 -11.39
CA HIS A 35 -10.35 9.50 -10.86
C HIS A 35 -10.13 8.03 -10.48
N VAL A 36 -10.63 7.63 -9.31
CA VAL A 36 -10.50 6.28 -8.78
C VAL A 36 -11.80 5.86 -8.10
N CYS A 37 -12.34 4.70 -8.46
CA CYS A 37 -13.42 4.11 -7.68
C CYS A 37 -12.84 3.27 -6.55
N ILE A 38 -13.48 3.33 -5.40
CA ILE A 38 -13.08 2.60 -4.20
C ILE A 38 -14.01 1.42 -4.05
N LYS A 39 -13.46 0.20 -4.10
CA LYS A 39 -14.22 -0.98 -3.75
C LYS A 39 -14.41 -1.00 -2.23
N GLN A 40 -15.63 -0.72 -1.76
CA GLN A 40 -15.96 -0.89 -0.35
C GLN A 40 -15.79 -2.36 0.04
N GLN A 41 -15.07 -2.61 1.14
CA GLN A 41 -14.81 -3.94 1.66
C GLN A 41 -15.03 -3.96 3.17
N ALA A 42 -15.61 -5.05 3.65
CA ALA A 42 -15.79 -5.30 5.07
C ALA A 42 -14.44 -5.30 5.80
N THR A 43 -14.36 -4.53 6.88
CA THR A 43 -13.18 -4.51 7.76
C THR A 43 -13.49 -5.10 9.14
N ARG A 44 -12.44 -5.37 9.92
CA ARG A 44 -12.57 -5.77 11.33
C ARG A 44 -12.27 -4.60 12.29
N LEU A 45 -12.41 -3.37 11.80
CA LEU A 45 -12.28 -2.17 12.62
C LEU A 45 -13.59 -1.94 13.39
N GLU A 46 -13.54 -1.11 14.42
CA GLU A 46 -14.75 -0.69 15.16
C GLU A 46 -15.62 0.31 14.38
N TYR A 47 -15.16 0.76 13.21
CA TYR A 47 -15.82 1.73 12.35
C TYR A 47 -16.66 1.06 11.27
N LYS A 48 -17.66 1.77 10.76
CA LYS A 48 -18.45 1.31 9.61
C LYS A 48 -17.59 1.33 8.36
N ASP A 49 -17.83 0.37 7.46
CA ASP A 49 -17.08 0.28 6.20
C ASP A 49 -17.19 1.57 5.36
N ARG A 50 -18.32 2.29 5.45
CA ARG A 50 -18.49 3.59 4.79
C ARG A 50 -17.55 4.67 5.35
N GLU A 51 -17.34 4.71 6.67
CA GLU A 51 -16.40 5.66 7.29
C GLU A 51 -14.96 5.39 6.81
N VAL A 52 -14.60 4.11 6.68
CA VAL A 52 -13.30 3.71 6.12
C VAL A 52 -13.13 4.21 4.68
N VAL A 53 -14.18 4.13 3.87
CA VAL A 53 -14.16 4.63 2.50
C VAL A 53 -14.05 6.16 2.45
N GLU A 54 -14.73 6.90 3.33
CA GLU A 54 -14.60 8.36 3.40
C GLU A 54 -13.15 8.80 3.70
N TRP A 55 -12.45 8.12 4.60
CA TRP A 55 -11.03 8.41 4.86
C TRP A 55 -10.13 8.20 3.64
N PHE A 56 -10.41 7.19 2.82
CA PHE A 56 -9.73 7.03 1.53
C PHE A 56 -10.08 8.18 0.57
N ARG A 57 -11.35 8.60 0.51
CA ARG A 57 -11.77 9.74 -0.34
C ARG A 57 -11.08 11.03 0.06
N GLU A 58 -11.01 11.32 1.36
CA GLU A 58 -10.30 12.48 1.90
C GLU A 58 -8.82 12.43 1.51
N SER A 59 -8.17 11.28 1.68
CA SER A 59 -6.77 11.09 1.34
C SER A 59 -6.45 11.27 -0.15
N LEU A 60 -7.33 10.75 -1.02
CA LEU A 60 -7.24 10.92 -2.48
C LEU A 60 -7.49 12.37 -2.89
N THR A 61 -8.43 13.04 -2.24
CA THR A 61 -8.75 14.46 -2.49
C THR A 61 -7.57 15.37 -2.17
N LYS A 62 -6.83 15.11 -1.07
CA LYS A 62 -5.57 15.82 -0.75
C LYS A 62 -4.52 15.71 -1.86
N ARG A 63 -4.68 14.77 -2.80
CA ARG A 63 -3.79 14.52 -3.94
C ARG A 63 -4.41 14.93 -5.27
N ASN A 64 -5.52 15.67 -5.27
CA ASN A 64 -6.29 16.05 -6.46
C ASN A 64 -6.84 14.85 -7.25
N ILE A 65 -7.11 13.73 -6.57
CA ILE A 65 -7.71 12.54 -7.18
C ILE A 65 -9.17 12.46 -6.72
N SER A 66 -10.09 12.61 -7.68
CA SER A 66 -11.52 12.42 -7.42
C SER A 66 -11.83 10.94 -7.18
N SER A 67 -12.86 10.66 -6.39
CA SER A 67 -13.23 9.28 -6.10
C SER A 67 -14.70 9.05 -5.82
N GLU A 68 -15.15 7.84 -6.11
CA GLU A 68 -16.51 7.36 -5.84
C GLU A 68 -16.53 5.92 -5.31
N ILE A 69 -17.64 5.51 -4.72
CA ILE A 69 -17.79 4.11 -4.27
C ILE A 69 -18.13 3.25 -5.48
N PHE A 70 -17.38 2.17 -5.69
CA PHE A 70 -17.63 1.23 -6.76
C PHE A 70 -18.96 0.49 -6.54
N ASN A 71 -19.91 0.66 -7.47
CA ASN A 71 -21.26 0.10 -7.40
C ASN A 71 -21.41 -1.27 -8.11
N GLY A 72 -20.33 -1.82 -8.66
CA GLY A 72 -20.35 -3.09 -9.39
C GLY A 72 -20.34 -2.96 -10.91
N SER A 73 -20.63 -1.77 -11.47
CA SER A 73 -20.54 -1.53 -12.92
C SER A 73 -19.18 -0.95 -13.33
N LYS A 74 -18.73 -1.34 -14.54
CA LYS A 74 -17.51 -0.82 -15.19
C LYS A 74 -17.70 0.54 -15.83
N ASP A 75 -18.95 0.96 -16.08
CA ASP A 75 -19.25 1.97 -17.09
C ASP A 75 -18.59 3.33 -16.83
N ASN A 76 -18.23 3.63 -15.58
CA ASN A 76 -17.50 4.85 -15.20
C ASN A 76 -16.20 4.58 -14.43
N CYS A 77 -15.75 3.34 -14.34
CA CYS A 77 -14.66 2.96 -13.45
C CYS A 77 -13.44 2.39 -14.19
N ARG A 78 -12.53 3.27 -14.62
CA ARG A 78 -11.24 2.85 -15.20
C ARG A 78 -10.26 2.35 -14.14
N TYR A 79 -10.14 3.05 -13.02
CA TYR A 79 -9.17 2.71 -11.97
C TYR A 79 -9.91 2.30 -10.71
N LEU A 80 -9.65 1.08 -10.25
CA LEU A 80 -10.29 0.51 -9.06
C LEU A 80 -9.26 0.38 -7.94
N LEU A 81 -9.47 1.14 -6.86
CA LEU A 81 -8.76 0.96 -5.60
C LEU A 81 -9.42 -0.15 -4.79
N THR A 82 -8.63 -1.15 -4.42
CA THR A 82 -9.04 -2.22 -3.51
C THR A 82 -8.16 -2.20 -2.27
N TYR A 83 -8.71 -2.60 -1.13
CA TYR A 83 -7.99 -2.57 0.13
C TYR A 83 -8.26 -3.80 0.99
N SER A 84 -7.24 -4.25 1.71
CA SER A 84 -7.36 -5.27 2.75
C SER A 84 -6.79 -4.71 4.04
N ILE A 85 -7.65 -4.60 5.06
CA ILE A 85 -7.29 -4.02 6.34
C ILE A 85 -7.49 -5.07 7.44
N LYS A 86 -6.43 -5.32 8.20
CA LYS A 86 -6.48 -6.01 9.47
C LYS A 86 -6.37 -4.97 10.59
N GLY A 87 -7.50 -4.71 11.24
CA GLY A 87 -7.60 -3.78 12.37
C GLY A 87 -7.41 -4.43 13.74
N LYS A 88 -7.19 -3.60 14.75
CA LYS A 88 -7.41 -3.88 16.17
C LYS A 88 -8.06 -2.64 16.79
N ARG A 89 -9.34 -2.74 17.14
CA ARG A 89 -10.17 -1.62 17.58
C ARG A 89 -10.17 -0.48 16.54
N GLN A 90 -9.61 0.67 16.92
CA GLN A 90 -9.54 1.89 16.15
C GLN A 90 -8.28 2.01 15.27
N LEU A 91 -7.40 1.01 15.27
CA LEU A 91 -6.11 1.07 14.57
C LEU A 91 -6.00 0.02 13.47
N ILE A 92 -5.43 0.41 12.34
CA ILE A 92 -4.96 -0.51 11.30
C ILE A 92 -3.66 -1.16 11.79
N VAL A 93 -3.61 -2.49 11.86
CA VAL A 93 -2.39 -3.23 12.24
C VAL A 93 -1.62 -3.69 11.01
N ARG A 94 -2.35 -4.08 9.96
CA ARG A 94 -1.80 -4.34 8.62
C ARG A 94 -2.79 -3.85 7.58
N GLY A 95 -2.27 -3.25 6.53
CA GLY A 95 -3.04 -2.80 5.38
C GLY A 95 -2.39 -3.25 4.09
N ARG A 96 -3.18 -3.40 3.03
CA ARG A 96 -2.69 -3.52 1.66
C ARG A 96 -3.62 -2.75 0.76
N LEU A 97 -3.09 -1.85 -0.05
CA LEU A 97 -3.78 -1.16 -1.13
C LEU A 97 -3.32 -1.70 -2.46
N ARG A 98 -4.24 -1.80 -3.41
CA ARG A 98 -3.92 -2.06 -4.81
C ARG A 98 -4.75 -1.16 -5.70
N LEU A 99 -4.08 -0.49 -6.62
CA LEU A 99 -4.74 0.15 -7.75
C LEU A 99 -4.75 -0.79 -8.93
N ILE A 100 -5.93 -1.00 -9.52
CA ILE A 100 -6.15 -1.93 -10.62
C ILE A 100 -6.64 -1.13 -11.82
N ASP A 101 -6.03 -1.33 -12.98
CA ASP A 101 -6.65 -0.98 -14.26
C ASP A 101 -7.82 -1.93 -14.49
N PHE A 102 -9.01 -1.36 -14.43
CA PHE A 102 -10.29 -2.04 -14.54
C PHE A 102 -10.92 -1.82 -15.92
N SER A 103 -10.21 -1.14 -16.84
CA SER A 103 -10.62 -1.05 -18.24
C SER A 103 -10.43 -2.39 -18.96
N GLY A 104 -11.41 -2.79 -19.76
CA GLY A 104 -11.34 -4.03 -20.56
C GLY A 104 -11.57 -5.33 -19.78
N SER A 105 -11.19 -6.45 -20.39
CA SER A 105 -11.38 -7.82 -19.87
C SER A 105 -10.29 -8.25 -18.89
N GLU A 106 -9.06 -7.77 -19.07
CA GLU A 106 -7.91 -8.09 -18.24
C GLU A 106 -7.69 -7.03 -17.17
N ARG A 107 -7.57 -7.46 -15.91
CA ARG A 107 -7.39 -6.57 -14.75
C ARG A 107 -5.90 -6.53 -14.39
N ALA A 108 -5.23 -5.42 -14.69
CA ALA A 108 -3.81 -5.24 -14.39
C ALA A 108 -3.62 -4.50 -13.05
N VAL A 109 -2.74 -4.99 -12.17
CA VAL A 109 -2.36 -4.24 -10.96
C VAL A 109 -1.33 -3.18 -11.35
N LEU A 110 -1.71 -1.91 -11.23
CA LEU A 110 -0.86 -0.76 -11.56
C LEU A 110 0.08 -0.39 -10.42
N GLY A 111 -0.37 -0.55 -9.19
CA GLY A 111 0.41 -0.22 -8.01
C GLY A 111 -0.12 -0.92 -6.76
N GLU A 112 0.75 -1.07 -5.78
CA GLU A 112 0.49 -1.71 -4.50
C GLU A 112 1.30 -1.07 -3.37
N ALA A 113 0.64 -0.80 -2.25
CA ALA A 113 1.27 -0.35 -1.00
C ALA A 113 0.85 -1.24 0.17
N SER A 114 1.81 -1.60 1.01
CA SER A 114 1.60 -2.46 2.19
C SER A 114 1.89 -1.67 3.46
N TYR A 115 0.92 -1.66 4.36
CA TYR A 115 1.05 -1.00 5.65
C TYR A 115 1.26 -1.99 6.78
N LYS A 116 2.11 -1.62 7.73
CA LYS A 116 2.38 -2.42 8.91
C LYS A 116 2.62 -1.55 10.12
N TYR A 117 1.76 -1.70 11.11
CA TYR A 117 1.85 -0.98 12.38
C TYR A 117 3.06 -1.45 13.23
N ARG A 118 4.23 -0.82 13.03
CA ARG A 118 5.50 -1.16 13.70
C ARG A 118 6.41 0.07 13.84
N GLY A 119 7.31 0.03 14.82
CA GLY A 119 8.33 1.07 15.00
C GLY A 119 7.69 2.45 15.27
N GLU A 120 8.20 3.47 14.58
CA GLU A 120 7.74 4.87 14.66
C GLU A 120 6.24 5.04 14.33
N GLU A 121 5.66 4.15 13.51
CA GLU A 121 4.21 4.15 13.21
C GLU A 121 3.34 3.99 14.45
N LYS A 122 3.87 3.36 15.52
CA LYS A 122 3.13 3.24 16.78
C LYS A 122 2.93 4.58 17.48
N ALA A 123 3.88 5.50 17.35
CA ALA A 123 3.78 6.83 17.93
C ALA A 123 2.84 7.71 17.10
N ILE A 124 2.97 7.65 15.77
CA ILE A 124 2.19 8.46 14.83
C ILE A 124 0.70 8.10 14.90
N ALA A 125 0.35 6.81 14.76
CA ALA A 125 -1.06 6.40 14.74
C ALA A 125 -1.76 6.57 16.10
N ARG A 126 -1.01 6.61 17.22
CA ARG A 126 -1.58 6.90 18.54
C ARG A 126 -2.03 8.35 18.68
N ASN A 127 -1.32 9.27 18.05
CA ASN A 127 -1.58 10.70 18.19
C ASN A 127 -2.58 11.19 17.15
N ASN A 128 -2.51 10.66 15.92
CA ASN A 128 -3.25 11.21 14.79
C ASN A 128 -4.36 10.28 14.26
N GLY A 129 -4.47 9.07 14.81
CA GLY A 129 -5.57 8.15 14.54
C GLY A 129 -5.50 7.47 13.17
N ILE A 130 -6.64 6.94 12.75
CA ILE A 130 -6.76 6.07 11.57
C ILE A 130 -6.64 6.80 10.23
N GLN A 131 -7.05 8.07 10.16
CA GLN A 131 -6.93 8.89 8.96
C GLN A 131 -5.47 8.97 8.51
N ASP A 132 -4.54 9.23 9.42
CA ASP A 132 -3.11 9.32 9.10
C ASP A 132 -2.54 7.99 8.61
N GLN A 133 -3.01 6.86 9.15
CA GLN A 133 -2.61 5.54 8.65
C GLN A 133 -3.05 5.34 7.18
N ILE A 134 -4.25 5.81 6.85
CA ILE A 134 -4.78 5.78 5.49
C ILE A 134 -4.02 6.77 4.58
N ASP A 135 -3.72 7.97 5.06
CA ASP A 135 -2.92 8.97 4.34
C ASP A 135 -1.54 8.47 3.99
N ARG A 136 -0.90 7.75 4.90
CA ARG A 136 0.38 7.09 4.65
C ARG A 136 0.23 5.99 3.60
N MET A 137 -0.78 5.13 3.71
CA MET A 137 -1.02 4.05 2.74
C MET A 137 -1.25 4.59 1.32
N VAL A 138 -2.14 5.58 1.18
CA VAL A 138 -2.41 6.23 -0.11
C VAL A 138 -1.17 6.97 -0.58
N GLY A 139 -0.43 7.62 0.33
CA GLY A 139 0.83 8.26 0.00
C GLY A 139 1.86 7.33 -0.55
N GLU A 140 2.08 6.18 0.05
CA GLU A 140 3.03 5.18 -0.44
C GLU A 140 2.59 4.61 -1.80
N LEU A 141 1.29 4.46 -2.05
CA LEU A 141 0.79 3.98 -3.35
C LEU A 141 1.02 4.98 -4.48
N PHE A 142 0.77 6.27 -4.21
CA PHE A 142 0.86 7.36 -5.19
C PHE A 142 2.19 8.13 -5.13
N ALA A 143 3.12 7.73 -4.26
CA ALA A 143 4.48 8.28 -4.22
C ALA A 143 5.27 7.71 -5.41
N ALA A 144 5.21 8.41 -6.53
CA ALA A 144 6.22 8.30 -7.59
C ALA A 144 7.61 8.52 -6.95
N LYS A 145 8.42 7.45 -6.83
CA LYS A 145 9.87 7.55 -6.60
C LYS A 145 10.57 7.71 -7.93
#